data_AF-A0A7S4INM9-F1
#
_entry.id   AF-A0A7S4INM9-F1
#
_cell.length_a   1.000
_cell.length_b   1.000
_cell.length_c   1.000
_cell.angle_alpha   90.00
_cell.angle_beta   90.00
_cell.angle_gamma   90.00
#
_symmetry.space_group_name_H-M   'P 1'
#
loop_
_entity.id
_entity.type
_entity.pdbx_description
1 polymer ?
#
loop_
_entity_poly.entity_id
_entity_poly.type
_entity_poly.pdbx_seq_one_letter_code
_entity_poly.pdbx_strand_id
1 'polypeptide(L)'
;MPLNFEAKAAVDSGSVDKVRQFLNKNASTLNEYQIKGKIEGFEFKIFETLLGYAVYQGKKDIVKFLAVQDRINLSSGFFFKFKGKFEGFEIEGFEKTPLEIALDRNNEEIIAFLNSVNAPVKKQYEQKLKKFREVQRAKKEERQRVQGEREQRQRVQGE
;
A
#
# COMPACT_ATOMS: atom_id res chain seq x y z
N MET A 1 15.63 -21.27 -1.49
CA MET A 1 14.98 -20.19 -2.27
C MET A 1 15.30 -18.87 -1.56
N PRO A 2 15.64 -17.76 -2.24
CA PRO A 2 15.90 -16.50 -1.55
C PRO A 2 14.65 -16.09 -0.76
N LEU A 3 14.82 -15.62 0.47
CA LEU A 3 13.77 -15.23 1.42
C LEU A 3 12.67 -14.34 0.78
N ASN A 4 13.07 -13.55 -0.21
CA ASN A 4 12.23 -12.64 -0.97
C ASN A 4 11.17 -13.36 -1.82
N PHE A 5 11.45 -14.56 -2.35
CA PHE A 5 10.51 -15.30 -3.19
C PHE A 5 9.41 -15.95 -2.37
N GLU A 6 9.73 -16.50 -1.20
CA GLU A 6 8.70 -17.09 -0.30
C GLU A 6 7.75 -16.01 0.23
N ALA A 7 8.29 -14.84 0.59
CA ALA A 7 7.51 -13.68 1.00
C ALA A 7 6.52 -13.25 -0.10
N LYS A 8 7.01 -13.10 -1.34
CA LYS A 8 6.18 -12.73 -2.49
C LYS A 8 5.15 -13.78 -2.83
N ALA A 9 5.53 -15.06 -2.86
CA ALA A 9 4.60 -16.16 -3.09
C ALA A 9 3.48 -16.20 -2.04
N ALA A 10 3.78 -15.91 -0.78
CA ALA A 10 2.77 -15.81 0.27
C ALA A 10 1.77 -14.67 -0.01
N VAL A 11 2.25 -13.49 -0.42
CA VAL A 11 1.37 -12.35 -0.77
C VAL A 11 0.59 -12.60 -2.07
N ASP A 12 1.25 -13.13 -3.09
CA ASP A 12 0.67 -13.38 -4.42
C ASP A 12 -0.47 -14.41 -4.33
N SER A 13 -0.35 -15.35 -3.38
CA SER A 13 -1.41 -16.32 -3.08
C SER A 13 -2.73 -15.69 -2.66
N GLY A 14 -2.72 -14.42 -2.20
CA GLY A 14 -3.90 -13.73 -1.68
C GLY A 14 -4.42 -14.24 -0.34
N SER A 15 -3.78 -15.25 0.27
CA SER A 15 -4.20 -15.85 1.54
C SER A 15 -3.50 -15.19 2.73
N VAL A 16 -4.29 -14.60 3.62
CA VAL A 16 -3.80 -14.06 4.91
C VAL A 16 -3.12 -15.16 5.74
N ASP A 17 -3.64 -16.39 5.72
CA ASP A 17 -3.08 -17.50 6.48
C ASP A 17 -1.68 -17.90 5.98
N LYS A 18 -1.45 -17.89 4.66
CA LYS A 18 -0.11 -18.14 4.10
C LYS A 18 0.88 -17.05 4.50
N VAL A 19 0.44 -15.78 4.48
CA VAL A 19 1.26 -14.65 4.97
C VAL A 19 1.57 -14.80 6.45
N ARG A 20 0.59 -15.18 7.28
CA ARG A 20 0.77 -15.42 8.71
C ARG A 20 1.76 -16.56 8.96
N GLN A 21 1.60 -17.69 8.28
CA GLN A 21 2.52 -18.83 8.39
C GLN A 21 3.95 -18.44 8.00
N PHE A 22 4.11 -17.65 6.95
CA PHE A 22 5.40 -17.12 6.54
C PHE A 22 6.03 -16.23 7.63
N LEU A 23 5.27 -15.29 8.19
CA LEU A 23 5.75 -14.39 9.25
C LEU A 23 6.09 -15.13 10.55
N ASN A 24 5.35 -16.18 10.90
CA ASN A 24 5.68 -17.00 12.08
C ASN A 24 7.06 -17.67 11.96
N LYS A 25 7.46 -18.05 10.74
CA LYS A 25 8.78 -18.62 10.46
C LYS A 25 9.87 -17.56 10.30
N ASN A 26 9.49 -16.34 9.91
CA ASN A 26 10.39 -15.27 9.50
C ASN A 26 10.03 -13.92 10.17
N ALA A 27 9.91 -13.90 11.50
CA ALA A 27 9.38 -12.72 12.20
C ALA A 27 10.17 -11.42 11.96
N SER A 28 11.46 -11.53 11.61
CA SER A 28 12.34 -10.39 11.30
C SER A 28 12.08 -9.75 9.93
N THR A 29 11.35 -10.41 9.02
CA THR A 29 11.15 -9.94 7.64
C THR A 29 9.91 -9.06 7.45
N LEU A 30 9.25 -8.69 8.54
CA LEU A 30 8.01 -7.91 8.50
C LEU A 30 8.20 -6.56 7.80
N ASN A 31 9.31 -5.88 8.11
CA ASN A 31 9.56 -4.50 7.72
C ASN A 31 10.53 -4.35 6.56
N GLU A 32 11.32 -5.35 6.23
CA GLU A 32 12.30 -5.20 5.18
C GLU A 32 12.78 -6.56 4.67
N TYR A 33 12.88 -6.67 3.35
CA TYR A 33 13.77 -7.62 2.71
C TYR A 33 14.43 -6.97 1.50
N GLN A 34 15.64 -7.44 1.20
CA GLN A 34 16.51 -6.80 0.22
C GLN A 34 16.62 -7.66 -1.03
N ILE A 35 16.22 -7.11 -2.18
CA ILE A 35 16.50 -7.67 -3.50
C ILE A 35 17.74 -6.98 -4.03
N LYS A 36 18.78 -7.77 -4.34
CA LYS A 36 19.98 -7.29 -5.01
C LYS A 36 19.99 -7.87 -6.41
N GLY A 37 20.43 -7.07 -7.38
CA GLY A 37 20.64 -7.55 -8.73
C GLY A 37 21.76 -6.79 -9.42
N LYS A 38 22.21 -7.35 -10.55
CA LYS A 38 23.21 -6.74 -11.41
C LYS A 38 22.75 -6.81 -12.85
N ILE A 39 22.73 -5.68 -13.56
CA ILE A 39 22.43 -5.59 -15.00
C ILE A 39 23.58 -4.83 -15.63
N GLU A 40 24.26 -5.39 -16.63
CA GLU A 40 25.30 -4.66 -17.41
C GLU A 40 26.36 -3.91 -16.59
N GLY A 41 26.76 -4.45 -15.43
CA GLY A 41 27.74 -3.79 -14.54
C GLY A 41 27.12 -2.89 -13.46
N PHE A 42 25.81 -2.64 -13.52
CA PHE A 42 25.05 -1.85 -12.55
C PHE A 42 24.55 -2.71 -11.40
N GLU A 43 24.88 -2.34 -10.17
CA GLU A 43 24.31 -2.95 -8.99
C GLU A 43 23.11 -2.14 -8.51
N PHE A 44 21.99 -2.83 -8.31
CA PHE A 44 20.81 -2.23 -7.70
C PHE A 44 20.41 -2.96 -6.42
N LYS A 45 19.87 -2.19 -5.48
CA LYS A 45 19.31 -2.67 -4.22
C LYS A 45 17.88 -2.16 -4.13
N ILE A 46 16.92 -3.06 -4.23
CA ILE A 46 15.53 -2.78 -3.92
C ILE A 46 15.29 -3.26 -2.51
N PHE A 47 14.81 -2.35 -1.67
CA PHE A 47 14.32 -2.65 -0.35
C PHE A 47 12.81 -2.56 -0.41
N GLU A 48 12.14 -3.64 -0.07
CA GLU A 48 10.71 -3.75 -0.16
C GLU A 48 10.18 -4.31 1.15
N THR A 49 9.12 -3.70 1.67
CA THR A 49 8.44 -4.20 2.86
C THR A 49 7.32 -5.13 2.40
N LEU A 50 6.96 -6.11 3.24
CA LEU A 50 5.87 -7.03 2.88
C LEU A 50 4.55 -6.27 2.67
N LEU A 51 4.33 -5.22 3.46
CA LEU A 51 3.22 -4.30 3.33
C LEU A 51 3.29 -3.51 2.02
N GLY A 52 4.44 -2.92 1.68
CA GLY A 52 4.62 -2.19 0.41
C GLY A 52 4.33 -3.05 -0.82
N TYR A 53 4.83 -4.29 -0.84
CA TYR A 53 4.54 -5.24 -1.91
C TYR A 53 3.04 -5.59 -1.98
N ALA A 54 2.40 -5.88 -0.83
CA ALA A 54 0.97 -6.17 -0.78
C ALA A 54 0.10 -5.00 -1.28
N VAL A 55 0.50 -3.76 -0.99
CA VAL A 55 -0.16 -2.55 -1.52
C VAL A 55 0.03 -2.45 -3.03
N TYR A 56 1.26 -2.64 -3.52
CA TYR A 56 1.56 -2.59 -4.96
C TYR A 56 0.73 -3.60 -5.76
N GLN A 57 0.58 -4.82 -5.22
CA GLN A 57 -0.23 -5.91 -5.76
C GLN A 57 -1.74 -5.75 -5.54
N GLY A 58 -2.19 -4.73 -4.81
CA GLY A 58 -3.61 -4.48 -4.55
C GLY A 58 -4.26 -5.53 -3.63
N LYS A 59 -3.50 -6.24 -2.80
CA LYS A 59 -3.99 -7.33 -1.94
C LYS A 59 -4.60 -6.79 -0.65
N LYS A 60 -5.80 -6.20 -0.75
CA LYS A 60 -6.48 -5.48 0.34
C LYS A 60 -6.50 -6.21 1.68
N ASP A 61 -6.89 -7.48 1.73
CA ASP A 61 -7.06 -8.19 3.00
C ASP A 61 -5.72 -8.48 3.67
N ILE A 62 -4.68 -8.73 2.87
CA ILE A 62 -3.30 -8.85 3.34
C ILE A 62 -2.80 -7.49 3.84
N VAL A 63 -3.07 -6.40 3.12
CA VAL A 63 -2.72 -5.04 3.58
C VAL A 63 -3.36 -4.74 4.93
N LYS A 64 -4.66 -5.06 5.09
CA LYS A 64 -5.37 -4.90 6.36
C LYS A 64 -4.74 -5.71 7.48
N PHE A 65 -4.43 -6.98 7.22
CA PHE A 65 -3.77 -7.85 8.17
C PHE A 65 -2.39 -7.33 8.59
N LEU A 66 -1.57 -6.86 7.65
CA LEU A 66 -0.21 -6.40 7.91
C LEU A 66 -0.16 -5.04 8.60
N ALA A 67 -1.01 -4.08 8.21
CA ALA A 67 -0.93 -2.71 8.72
C ALA A 67 -1.38 -2.55 10.18
N VAL A 68 -2.03 -3.56 10.75
CA VAL A 68 -2.44 -3.59 12.17
C VAL A 68 -1.48 -4.37 13.06
N GLN A 69 -0.37 -4.88 12.52
CA GLN A 69 0.63 -5.57 13.33
C GLN A 69 1.46 -4.55 14.12
N ASP A 70 1.64 -4.73 15.43
CA ASP A 70 2.32 -3.76 16.32
C ASP A 70 3.72 -3.33 15.85
N ARG A 71 4.42 -4.22 15.13
CA ARG A 71 5.79 -4.01 14.68
C ARG A 71 5.89 -3.51 13.25
N ILE A 72 4.78 -3.28 12.53
CA ILE A 72 4.83 -2.87 11.12
C ILE A 72 5.27 -1.40 10.99
N ASN A 73 6.18 -1.14 10.06
CA ASN A 73 6.61 0.21 9.72
C ASN A 73 5.75 0.77 8.59
N LEU A 74 4.80 1.66 8.91
CA LEU A 74 3.97 2.35 7.92
C LEU A 74 4.71 3.46 7.17
N SER A 75 5.92 3.83 7.60
CA SER A 75 6.74 4.84 6.93
C SER A 75 7.59 4.26 5.80
N SER A 76 7.73 2.94 5.72
CA SER A 76 8.55 2.27 4.71
C SER A 76 7.70 1.29 3.89
N GLY A 77 7.60 1.52 2.58
CA GLY A 77 6.88 0.65 1.66
C GLY A 77 7.81 0.05 0.60
N PHE A 78 8.41 0.94 -0.18
CA PHE A 78 9.26 0.58 -1.30
C PHE A 78 10.39 1.58 -1.40
N PHE A 79 11.62 1.11 -1.43
CA PHE A 79 12.81 1.94 -1.60
C PHE A 79 13.69 1.35 -2.68
N PHE A 80 13.94 2.13 -3.72
CA PHE A 80 14.86 1.75 -4.77
C PHE A 80 16.18 2.50 -4.57
N LYS A 81 17.31 1.81 -4.43
CA LYS A 81 18.65 2.42 -4.42
C LYS A 81 19.49 1.90 -5.57
N PHE A 82 19.91 2.79 -6.45
CA PHE A 82 20.95 2.52 -7.44
C PHE A 82 22.32 2.90 -6.88
N LYS A 83 23.35 2.13 -7.24
CA LYS A 83 24.74 2.54 -7.08
C LYS A 83 25.48 2.24 -8.38
N GLY A 84 25.68 3.25 -9.21
CA GLY A 84 26.38 3.12 -10.49
C GLY A 84 26.35 4.44 -11.27
N LYS A 85 27.25 4.58 -12.23
CA LYS A 85 27.28 5.70 -13.18
C LYS A 85 26.67 5.22 -14.49
N PHE A 86 25.42 5.57 -14.77
CA PHE A 86 24.84 5.36 -16.10
C PHE A 86 25.06 6.65 -16.87
N GLU A 87 25.95 6.64 -17.86
CA GLU A 87 26.30 7.84 -18.66
C GLU A 87 26.74 9.06 -17.83
N GLY A 88 27.26 8.85 -16.62
CA GLY A 88 27.69 9.93 -15.72
C GLY A 88 26.58 10.50 -14.81
N PHE A 89 25.35 10.00 -14.88
CA PHE A 89 24.26 10.42 -14.00
C PHE A 89 24.21 9.57 -12.72
N GLU A 90 24.14 10.24 -11.57
CA GLU A 90 23.76 9.62 -10.31
C GLU A 90 22.23 9.61 -10.22
N ILE A 91 21.64 8.41 -10.30
CA ILE A 91 20.19 8.24 -10.09
C ILE A 91 19.95 8.17 -8.59
N GLU A 92 19.34 9.22 -8.03
CA GLU A 92 18.90 9.21 -6.64
C GLU A 92 17.75 8.21 -6.49
N GLY A 93 17.87 7.36 -5.47
CA GLY A 93 16.82 6.41 -5.14
C GLY A 93 15.53 7.12 -4.72
N PHE A 94 14.38 6.54 -5.05
CA PHE A 94 13.10 7.02 -4.50
C PHE A 94 12.59 6.04 -3.44
N GLU A 95 12.13 6.60 -2.34
CA GLU A 95 11.42 5.89 -1.28
C GLU A 95 9.95 6.30 -1.32
N LYS A 96 9.05 5.32 -1.25
CA LYS A 96 7.62 5.52 -1.12
C LYS A 96 7.08 4.80 0.11
N THR A 97 6.21 5.49 0.85
CA THR A 97 5.41 4.87 1.91
C THR A 97 4.31 3.98 1.30
N PRO A 98 3.73 3.03 2.06
CA PRO A 98 2.57 2.26 1.60
C PRO A 98 1.41 3.14 1.12
N LEU A 99 1.14 4.28 1.79
CA LEU A 99 0.06 5.19 1.39
C LEU A 99 0.36 5.86 0.04
N GLU A 100 1.61 6.22 -0.22
CA GLU A 100 2.05 6.81 -1.49
C GLU A 100 1.95 5.81 -2.64
N ILE A 101 2.34 4.54 -2.41
CA ILE A 101 2.16 3.46 -3.37
C ILE A 101 0.67 3.30 -3.68
N ALA A 102 -0.20 3.29 -2.67
CA ALA A 102 -1.64 3.16 -2.86
C ALA A 102 -2.23 4.33 -3.68
N LEU A 103 -1.77 5.55 -3.43
CA LEU A 103 -2.16 6.75 -4.19
C LEU A 103 -1.73 6.64 -5.66
N ASP A 104 -0.53 6.15 -5.94
CA ASP A 104 -0.04 5.96 -7.32
C ASP A 104 -0.77 4.87 -8.08
N ARG A 105 -1.23 3.84 -7.38
CA ARG A 105 -2.05 2.77 -7.94
C ARG A 105 -3.54 3.11 -8.02
N ASN A 106 -3.94 4.27 -7.50
CA ASN A 106 -5.34 4.71 -7.41
C ASN A 106 -6.28 3.67 -6.78
N ASN A 107 -5.79 2.91 -5.79
CA ASN A 107 -6.58 1.88 -5.13
C ASN A 107 -7.37 2.49 -3.97
N GLU A 108 -8.58 2.98 -4.24
CA GLU A 108 -9.39 3.75 -3.28
C GLU A 108 -9.59 3.02 -1.94
N GLU A 109 -9.82 1.71 -1.96
CA GLU A 109 -10.05 0.93 -0.74
C GLU A 109 -8.80 0.85 0.15
N ILE A 110 -7.63 0.64 -0.46
CA ILE A 110 -6.36 0.61 0.27
C ILE A 110 -5.97 2.01 0.75
N ILE A 111 -6.18 3.05 -0.08
CA ILE A 111 -5.94 4.44 0.33
C ILE A 111 -6.80 4.79 1.55
N ALA A 112 -8.10 4.47 1.50
CA ALA A 112 -9.03 4.74 2.59
C ALA A 112 -8.58 4.04 3.89
N PHE A 113 -8.20 2.77 3.79
CA PHE A 113 -7.75 2.00 4.95
C PHE A 113 -6.42 2.52 5.52
N LEU A 114 -5.40 2.71 4.71
CA LEU A 114 -4.10 3.25 5.16
C LEU A 114 -4.24 4.66 5.75
N ASN A 115 -5.12 5.48 5.18
CA ASN A 115 -5.46 6.78 5.74
C ASN A 115 -6.19 6.66 7.09
N SER A 116 -7.03 5.64 7.32
CA SER A 116 -7.71 5.42 8.60
C SER A 116 -6.78 4.98 9.73
N VAL A 117 -5.65 4.35 9.41
CA VAL A 117 -4.60 3.98 10.39
C VAL A 117 -3.51 5.04 10.51
N ASN A 118 -3.77 6.26 10.00
CA ASN A 118 -2.84 7.40 10.02
C ASN A 118 -1.46 7.06 9.41
N ALA A 119 -1.43 6.27 8.33
CA ALA A 119 -0.19 6.00 7.63
C ALA A 119 0.44 7.32 7.12
N PRO A 120 1.76 7.51 7.27
CA PRO A 120 2.42 8.74 6.89
C PRO A 120 2.47 8.92 5.37
N VAL A 121 2.53 10.18 4.96
CA VAL A 121 2.62 10.62 3.57
C VAL A 121 3.58 11.80 3.50
N LYS A 122 4.43 11.84 2.48
CA LYS A 122 5.34 12.96 2.23
C LYS A 122 4.56 14.16 1.68
N LYS A 123 5.11 15.36 1.92
CA LYS A 123 4.51 16.64 1.51
C LYS A 123 4.07 16.69 0.04
N GLN A 124 4.87 16.13 -0.86
CA GLN A 124 4.58 16.09 -2.30
C GLN A 124 3.30 15.29 -2.66
N TYR A 125 2.84 14.40 -1.78
CA TYR A 125 1.62 13.60 -1.96
C TYR A 125 0.40 14.14 -1.20
N GLU A 126 0.56 15.13 -0.32
CA GLU A 126 -0.54 15.69 0.49
C GLU A 126 -1.69 16.22 -0.36
N GLN A 127 -1.38 16.92 -1.46
CA GLN A 127 -2.41 17.45 -2.36
C GLN A 127 -3.23 16.32 -3.00
N LYS A 128 -2.59 15.20 -3.36
CA LYS A 128 -3.26 14.02 -3.94
C LYS A 128 -4.16 13.36 -2.91
N LEU A 129 -3.69 13.23 -1.66
CA LEU A 129 -4.49 12.71 -0.56
C LEU A 129 -5.67 13.64 -0.21
N LYS A 130 -5.48 14.95 -0.25
CA LYS A 130 -6.56 15.94 -0.04
C LYS A 130 -7.66 15.80 -1.08
N LYS A 131 -7.31 15.76 -2.37
CA LYS A 131 -8.26 15.52 -3.47
C LYS A 131 -9.04 14.21 -3.28
N PHE A 132 -8.34 13.14 -2.88
CA PHE A 132 -9.00 11.87 -2.57
C PHE A 132 -10.04 12.00 -1.45
N ARG A 133 -9.71 12.68 -0.34
CA ARG A 133 -10.63 12.90 0.79
C ARG A 133 -11.87 13.71 0.38
N GLU A 134 -11.70 14.75 -0.43
CA GLU A 134 -12.81 15.57 -0.97
C GLU A 134 -13.77 14.71 -1.80
N VAL A 135 -13.23 13.87 -2.69
CA VAL A 135 -14.03 12.94 -3.50
C VAL A 135 -14.79 11.94 -2.61
N GLN A 136 -14.15 11.35 -1.60
CA GLN A 136 -14.82 10.42 -0.69
C GLN A 136 -15.94 11.08 0.13
N ARG A 137 -15.73 12.33 0.54
CA ARG A 137 -16.74 13.13 1.23
C ARG A 137 -17.96 13.37 0.34
N ALA A 138 -17.75 13.85 -0.89
CA ALA A 138 -18.83 14.07 -1.84
C ALA A 138 -19.61 12.77 -2.16
N LYS A 139 -18.91 11.64 -2.35
CA LYS A 139 -19.55 10.32 -2.54
C LYS A 139 -20.42 9.93 -1.34
N LYS A 140 -19.99 10.23 -0.11
CA LYS A 140 -20.75 9.92 1.11
C LYS A 140 -22.00 10.80 1.24
N GLU A 141 -21.86 12.10 1.01
CA GLU A 141 -22.97 13.06 1.05
C GLU A 141 -24.04 12.71 0.00
N GLU A 142 -23.62 12.35 -1.22
CA GLU A 142 -24.55 11.94 -2.28
C GLU A 142 -25.32 10.65 -1.93
N ARG A 143 -24.64 9.65 -1.35
CA ARG A 143 -25.30 8.42 -0.90
C ARG A 143 -26.35 8.70 0.18
N GLN A 144 -26.07 9.61 1.10
CA GLN A 144 -27.02 10.01 2.14
C GLN A 144 -28.23 10.75 1.55
N ARG A 145 -28.00 11.66 0.59
CA ARG A 145 -29.08 12.35 -0.11
C ARG A 145 -30.01 11.37 -0.83
N VAL A 146 -29.46 10.45 -1.62
CA VAL A 146 -30.23 9.44 -2.35
C VAL A 146 -30.99 8.52 -1.40
N GLN A 147 -30.39 8.13 -0.28
CA GLN A 147 -31.07 7.31 0.72
C GLN A 147 -32.25 8.05 1.36
N GLY A 148 -32.07 9.31 1.76
CA GLY A 148 -33.13 10.14 2.32
C GLY A 148 -34.30 10.35 1.35
N GLU A 149 -34.02 10.60 0.06
CA GLU A 149 -35.05 10.72 -0.98
C GLU A 149 -35.85 9.42 -1.16
N ARG A 150 -35.20 8.25 -1.06
CA ARG A 150 -35.86 6.94 -1.15
C ARG A 150 -36.79 6.70 0.04
N GLU A 151 -36.32 7.00 1.25
CA GLU A 151 -37.11 6.85 2.47
C GLU A 151 -38.33 7.78 2.47
N GLN A 152 -38.18 9.02 1.98
CA GLN A 152 -39.31 9.94 1.83
C GLN A 152 -40.34 9.42 0.82
N ARG A 153 -39.91 8.91 -0.34
CA ARG A 153 -40.84 8.35 -1.35
C ARG A 153 -41.59 7.12 -0.84
N GLN A 154 -40.94 6.25 -0.07
CA GLN A 154 -41.58 5.07 0.51
C GLN A 154 -42.65 5.43 1.55
N ARG A 155 -42.45 6.50 2.31
CA ARG A 155 -43.47 7.00 3.26
C ARG A 155 -44.72 7.51 2.54
N VAL A 156 -44.56 8.29 1.49
CA VAL A 156 -45.69 8.84 0.71
C VAL A 156 -46.49 7.77 -0.03
N GLN A 157 -45.87 6.65 -0.41
CA GLN A 157 -46.57 5.54 -1.11
C GLN A 157 -47.24 4.54 -0.17
N GLY A 158 -46.98 4.61 1.14
CA GLY A 158 -47.54 3.71 2.15
C GLY A 158 -48.75 4.28 2.91
N GLU A 159 -49.13 5.52 2.63
CA GLU A 159 -50.32 6.22 3.14
C GLU A 159 -51.45 6.19 2.10
#